data_AF-A0A520PRA0-F1
#
_entry.id   AF-A0A520PRA0-F1
#
_cell.length_a   1.000
_cell.length_b   1.000
_cell.length_c   1.000
_cell.angle_alpha   90.00
_cell.angle_beta   90.00
_cell.angle_gamma   90.00
#
_symmetry.space_group_name_H-M   'P 1'
#
loop_
_entity.id
_entity.type
_entity.pdbx_description
1 polymer ?
#
loop_
_entity_poly.entity_id
_entity_poly.type
_entity_poly.pdbx_seq_one_letter_code
_entity_poly.pdbx_strand_id
1 'polypeptide(L)'
;MRRRIALLSCLLSVCLPSVCACGAPASVQTGPDPACEEARSDAAAAWARVAARAEATAAPPEHAASAAESALDRLNDHLSALRERPREVEGDEAMALSSSVMDGIDEVSGELSARVRERADDAAEALLTDRSEQGAVRAAEGAIVALEAVLEEARPGSREERRARAAARELARRAGRAAEAYERSVPEGDRAADRAEVSPAVEPLGELRDDARDASRAGRAACGVDRVLAVPR
;
A
#
# COMPACT_ATOMS: atom_id res chain seq x y z
N MET A 1 -27.43 90.76 18.00
CA MET A 1 -27.67 90.59 16.54
C MET A 1 -26.91 91.65 15.76
N ARG A 2 -25.81 91.30 15.08
CA ARG A 2 -25.34 91.87 13.79
C ARG A 2 -23.97 91.31 13.45
N ARG A 3 -23.93 90.60 12.31
CA ARG A 3 -22.78 89.98 11.64
C ARG A 3 -21.86 91.06 11.05
N ARG A 4 -20.54 90.82 11.03
CA ARG A 4 -19.67 91.16 9.88
C ARG A 4 -18.54 90.14 9.74
N ILE A 5 -18.44 89.61 8.52
CA ILE A 5 -17.43 88.69 7.98
C ILE A 5 -16.47 89.54 7.14
N ALA A 6 -15.17 89.26 7.22
CA ALA A 6 -14.15 89.58 6.20
C ALA A 6 -13.07 88.49 6.31
N LEU A 7 -13.06 87.47 5.43
CA LEU A 7 -12.31 87.38 4.16
C LEU A 7 -10.79 87.51 4.37
N LEU A 8 -10.06 86.40 4.52
CA LEU A 8 -9.43 85.54 3.48
C LEU A 8 -8.11 86.10 2.92
N SER A 9 -7.00 85.41 3.24
CA SER A 9 -5.77 85.23 2.42
C SER A 9 -4.83 84.27 3.19
N CYS A 10 -4.90 82.95 2.90
CA CYS A 10 -3.95 82.20 2.07
C CYS A 10 -2.50 82.23 2.57
N LEU A 11 -1.98 81.07 3.00
CA LEU A 11 -0.77 80.41 2.47
C LEU A 11 -0.48 79.07 3.21
N LEU A 12 -0.51 77.97 2.45
CA LEU A 12 0.38 76.79 2.51
C LEU A 12 0.43 75.91 3.78
N SER A 13 -0.27 74.76 3.74
CA SER A 13 0.34 73.42 3.95
C SER A 13 -0.63 72.27 3.63
N VAL A 14 -0.53 71.84 2.38
CA VAL A 14 -0.55 70.46 1.85
C VAL A 14 -1.03 69.31 2.77
N CYS A 15 -2.19 68.76 2.42
CA CYS A 15 -2.58 67.36 2.20
C CYS A 15 -1.91 66.17 2.95
N LEU A 16 -2.77 65.43 3.68
CA LEU A 16 -3.01 63.95 3.65
C LEU A 16 -2.14 63.00 4.53
N PRO A 17 -2.61 61.76 4.81
CA PRO A 17 -2.80 61.20 6.15
C PRO A 17 -1.78 60.10 6.49
N SER A 18 -1.69 59.68 7.76
CA SER A 18 -0.98 58.44 8.09
C SER A 18 -1.77 57.63 9.11
N VAL A 19 -2.56 56.71 8.57
CA VAL A 19 -3.11 55.55 9.28
C VAL A 19 -2.09 54.43 9.07
N CYS A 20 -1.34 54.06 10.10
CA CYS A 20 -0.62 52.79 10.15
C CYS A 20 -0.80 52.24 11.58
N ALA A 21 -1.90 51.54 11.80
CA ALA A 21 -1.91 50.48 12.79
C ALA A 21 -0.90 49.44 12.31
N CYS A 22 0.19 49.28 13.03
CA CYS A 22 1.14 48.21 12.81
C CYS A 22 0.40 46.87 12.99
N GLY A 23 -0.10 46.31 11.89
CA GLY A 23 -0.39 44.89 11.80
C GLY A 23 0.94 44.17 12.03
N ALA A 24 1.03 43.46 13.16
CA ALA A 24 2.10 42.49 13.35
C ALA A 24 2.12 41.60 12.10
N PRO A 25 3.29 41.34 11.48
CA PRO A 25 3.34 40.33 10.43
C PRO A 25 2.87 39.03 11.08
N ALA A 26 1.75 38.49 10.59
CA ALA A 26 1.42 37.10 10.84
C ALA A 26 2.67 36.33 10.43
N SER A 27 3.35 35.73 11.41
CA SER A 27 4.51 34.90 11.19
C SER A 27 4.10 33.89 10.12
N VAL A 28 4.67 34.01 8.93
CA VAL A 28 4.56 32.99 7.91
C VAL A 28 5.10 31.73 8.57
N GLN A 29 4.21 30.80 8.91
CA GLN A 29 4.59 29.48 9.35
C GLN A 29 5.29 28.86 8.14
N THR A 30 6.62 28.93 8.13
CA THR A 30 7.49 28.35 7.10
C THR A 30 7.75 26.86 7.35
N GLY A 31 7.12 26.31 8.40
CA GLY A 31 7.07 24.88 8.68
C GLY A 31 5.82 24.24 8.09
N PRO A 32 5.81 22.91 7.91
CA PRO A 32 4.62 22.18 7.47
C PRO A 32 3.45 22.44 8.42
N ASP A 33 2.23 22.48 7.86
CA ASP A 33 1.00 22.71 8.64
C ASP A 33 0.88 21.63 9.72
N PRO A 34 0.91 21.98 11.02
CA PRO A 34 0.89 21.00 12.10
C PRO A 34 -0.33 20.07 12.06
N ALA A 35 -1.48 20.57 11.61
CA ALA A 35 -2.69 19.75 11.49
C ALA A 35 -2.57 18.72 10.36
N CYS A 36 -1.88 19.09 9.28
CA CYS A 36 -1.56 18.16 8.18
C CYS A 36 -0.56 17.08 8.62
N GLU A 37 0.48 17.46 9.38
CA GLU A 37 1.48 16.50 9.89
C GLU A 37 0.87 15.50 10.87
N GLU A 38 0.03 15.97 11.79
CA GLU A 38 -0.69 15.11 12.73
C GLU A 38 -1.62 14.14 12.00
N ALA A 39 -2.47 14.65 11.10
CA ALA A 39 -3.40 13.81 10.35
C ALA A 39 -2.70 12.80 9.41
N ARG A 40 -1.54 13.18 8.85
CA ARG A 40 -0.68 12.28 8.08
C ARG A 40 -0.10 11.17 8.95
N SER A 41 0.39 11.51 10.14
CA SER A 41 0.92 10.53 11.10
C SER A 41 -0.17 9.59 11.59
N ASP A 42 -1.38 10.08 11.82
CA ASP A 42 -2.54 9.26 12.21
C ASP A 42 -2.93 8.27 11.11
N ALA A 43 -2.93 8.71 9.84
CA ALA A 43 -3.16 7.83 8.70
C ALA A 43 -2.09 6.74 8.60
N ALA A 44 -0.81 7.10 8.75
CA ALA A 44 0.29 6.13 8.77
C ALA A 44 0.10 5.09 9.89
N ALA A 45 -0.21 5.55 11.11
CA ALA A 45 -0.43 4.69 12.26
C ALA A 45 -1.64 3.76 12.09
N ALA A 46 -2.73 4.25 11.48
CA ALA A 46 -3.92 3.44 11.22
C ALA A 46 -3.62 2.32 10.22
N TRP A 47 -2.95 2.62 9.11
CA TRP A 47 -2.52 1.61 8.15
C TRP A 47 -1.49 0.62 8.72
N ALA A 48 -0.59 1.07 9.59
CA ALA A 48 0.33 0.17 10.30
C ALA A 48 -0.40 -0.81 11.22
N ARG A 49 -1.49 -0.39 11.90
CA ARG A 49 -2.34 -1.29 12.70
C ARG A 49 -3.05 -2.33 11.83
N VAL A 50 -3.58 -1.92 10.68
CA VAL A 50 -4.16 -2.86 9.69
C VAL A 50 -3.11 -3.87 9.27
N ALA A 51 -1.90 -3.42 8.94
CA ALA A 51 -0.81 -4.29 8.52
C ALA A 51 -0.47 -5.34 9.58
N ALA A 52 -0.23 -4.92 10.82
CA ALA A 52 0.11 -5.80 11.93
C ALA A 52 -1.00 -6.81 12.24
N ARG A 53 -2.28 -6.39 12.20
CA ARG A 53 -3.41 -7.28 12.45
C ARG A 53 -3.61 -8.27 11.31
N ALA A 54 -3.43 -7.82 10.07
CA ALA A 54 -3.49 -8.67 8.90
C ALA A 54 -2.37 -9.71 8.90
N GLU A 55 -1.15 -9.34 9.29
CA GLU A 55 -0.03 -10.26 9.48
C GLU A 55 -0.33 -11.31 10.55
N ALA A 56 -0.89 -10.91 11.69
CA ALA A 56 -1.32 -11.84 12.74
C ALA A 56 -2.42 -12.81 12.27
N THR A 57 -3.31 -12.36 11.38
CA THR A 57 -4.39 -13.18 10.80
C THR A 57 -3.86 -14.15 9.73
N ALA A 58 -2.80 -13.72 9.02
CA ALA A 58 -2.10 -14.48 8.01
C ALA A 58 -1.15 -15.56 8.55
N ALA A 59 -0.79 -15.48 9.84
CA ALA A 59 0.12 -16.42 10.46
C ALA A 59 -0.46 -17.84 10.39
N PRO A 60 0.29 -18.84 9.89
CA PRO A 60 -0.14 -20.22 9.98
C PRO A 60 -0.15 -20.60 11.47
N PRO A 61 -1.04 -21.52 11.90
CA PRO A 61 -0.93 -22.08 13.24
C PRO A 61 0.46 -22.71 13.42
N GLU A 62 0.98 -22.73 14.66
CA GLU A 62 2.38 -23.07 15.01
C GLU A 62 2.89 -24.42 14.46
N HIS A 63 2.00 -25.28 13.94
CA HIS A 63 2.31 -26.60 13.38
C HIS A 63 1.94 -26.77 11.89
N ALA A 64 1.50 -25.72 11.19
CA ALA A 64 1.00 -25.82 9.81
C ALA A 64 1.84 -25.10 8.75
N ALA A 65 2.90 -24.36 9.14
CA ALA A 65 3.79 -23.68 8.20
C ALA A 65 4.49 -24.70 7.30
N SER A 66 4.00 -24.86 6.08
CA SER A 66 4.57 -25.74 5.07
C SER A 66 5.51 -24.96 4.15
N ALA A 67 6.58 -25.62 3.71
CA ALA A 67 7.46 -25.12 2.65
C ALA A 67 6.66 -24.85 1.37
N ALA A 68 5.67 -25.68 1.02
CA ALA A 68 4.80 -25.46 -0.14
C ALA A 68 3.91 -24.21 0.00
N GLU A 69 3.34 -23.95 1.18
CA GLU A 69 2.59 -22.69 1.43
C GLU A 69 3.51 -21.47 1.34
N SER A 70 4.74 -21.58 1.87
CA SER A 70 5.73 -20.50 1.80
C SER A 70 6.22 -20.24 0.38
N ALA A 71 6.40 -21.29 -0.43
CA ALA A 71 6.76 -21.18 -1.83
C ALA A 71 5.63 -20.54 -2.65
N LEU A 72 4.38 -20.91 -2.37
CA LEU A 72 3.20 -20.33 -3.01
C LEU A 72 3.10 -18.83 -2.70
N ASP A 73 3.35 -18.41 -1.46
CA ASP A 73 3.38 -16.99 -1.09
C ASP A 73 4.48 -16.25 -1.89
N ARG A 74 5.71 -16.77 -1.91
CA ARG A 74 6.83 -16.16 -2.66
C ARG A 74 6.52 -16.03 -4.15
N LEU A 75 5.87 -17.02 -4.76
CA LEU A 75 5.47 -16.96 -6.16
C LEU A 75 4.38 -15.94 -6.43
N ASN A 76 3.37 -15.82 -5.56
CA ASN A 76 2.34 -14.79 -5.68
C ASN A 76 2.95 -13.39 -5.57
N ASP A 77 3.95 -13.22 -4.71
CA ASP A 77 4.68 -11.99 -4.51
C ASP A 77 5.48 -11.62 -5.75
N HIS A 78 6.21 -12.59 -6.28
CA HIS A 78 6.98 -12.44 -7.51
C HIS A 78 6.07 -12.12 -8.71
N LEU A 79 4.96 -12.86 -8.89
CA LEU A 79 3.99 -12.62 -9.96
C LEU A 79 3.37 -11.21 -9.86
N SER A 80 3.06 -10.76 -8.65
CA SER A 80 2.54 -9.40 -8.42
C SER A 80 3.58 -8.35 -8.82
N ALA A 81 4.84 -8.53 -8.43
CA ALA A 81 5.93 -7.63 -8.81
C ALA A 81 6.16 -7.58 -10.33
N LEU A 82 6.13 -8.73 -11.02
CA LEU A 82 6.25 -8.81 -12.47
C LEU A 82 5.09 -8.11 -13.19
N ARG A 83 3.87 -8.22 -12.68
CA ARG A 83 2.69 -7.56 -13.26
C ARG A 83 2.73 -6.04 -13.07
N GLU A 84 3.24 -5.58 -11.93
CA GLU A 84 3.44 -4.16 -11.69
C GLU A 84 4.56 -3.58 -12.57
N ARG A 85 5.63 -4.35 -12.76
CA ARG A 85 6.81 -3.94 -13.53
C ARG A 85 7.34 -5.11 -14.37
N PRO A 86 6.85 -5.27 -15.61
CA PRO A 86 7.33 -6.32 -16.50
C PRO A 86 8.85 -6.20 -16.71
N ARG A 87 9.53 -7.34 -16.57
CA ARG A 87 10.99 -7.48 -16.75
C ARG A 87 11.36 -8.94 -16.93
N GLU A 88 12.54 -9.17 -17.49
CA GLU A 88 13.16 -10.49 -17.48
C GLU A 88 13.58 -10.89 -16.06
N VAL A 89 13.57 -12.20 -15.79
CA VAL A 89 13.95 -12.75 -14.49
C VAL A 89 15.41 -13.20 -14.53
N GLU A 90 16.18 -12.71 -13.57
CA GLU A 90 17.60 -13.04 -13.46
C GLU A 90 17.79 -14.50 -13.05
N GLY A 91 18.95 -15.08 -13.41
CA GLY A 91 19.23 -16.51 -13.17
C GLY A 91 19.15 -16.90 -11.69
N ASP A 92 19.69 -16.07 -10.80
CA ASP A 92 19.68 -16.33 -9.36
C ASP A 92 18.27 -16.24 -8.76
N GLU A 93 17.46 -15.30 -9.25
CA GLU A 93 16.06 -15.16 -8.86
C GLU A 93 15.23 -16.37 -9.31
N ALA A 94 15.39 -16.78 -10.57
CA ALA A 94 14.75 -17.97 -11.11
C ALA A 94 15.14 -19.23 -10.32
N MET A 95 16.43 -19.37 -9.97
CA MET A 95 16.93 -20.49 -9.18
C MET A 95 16.35 -20.50 -7.76
N ALA A 96 16.26 -19.34 -7.11
CA ALA A 96 15.67 -19.24 -5.77
C ALA A 96 14.18 -19.62 -5.77
N LEU A 97 13.42 -19.17 -6.80
CA LEU A 97 12.01 -19.53 -6.95
C LEU A 97 11.83 -21.01 -7.22
N SER A 98 12.58 -21.57 -8.19
CA SER A 98 12.54 -22.99 -8.53
C SER A 98 12.89 -23.87 -7.32
N SER A 99 13.97 -23.53 -6.59
CA SER A 99 14.36 -24.24 -5.36
C SER A 99 13.26 -24.20 -4.31
N SER A 100 12.61 -23.05 -4.13
CA SER A 100 11.50 -22.94 -3.16
C SER A 100 10.31 -23.83 -3.55
N VAL A 101 10.02 -23.99 -4.84
CA VAL A 101 8.98 -24.92 -5.32
C VAL A 101 9.38 -26.36 -5.02
N MET A 102 10.62 -26.74 -5.34
CA MET A 102 11.15 -28.08 -5.07
C MET A 102 11.13 -28.43 -3.59
N ASP A 103 11.55 -27.51 -2.70
CA ASP A 103 11.49 -27.69 -1.25
C ASP A 103 10.05 -27.98 -0.78
N GLY A 104 9.07 -27.29 -1.38
CA GLY A 104 7.65 -27.50 -1.11
C GLY A 104 7.14 -28.86 -1.58
N ILE A 105 7.59 -29.33 -2.75
CA ILE A 105 7.23 -30.65 -3.29
C ILE A 105 7.85 -31.75 -2.42
N ASP A 106 9.13 -31.62 -2.07
CA ASP A 106 9.89 -32.63 -1.33
C ASP A 106 9.32 -32.87 0.08
N GLU A 107 8.87 -31.80 0.75
CA GLU A 107 8.23 -31.86 2.07
C GLU A 107 7.04 -32.84 2.12
N VAL A 108 6.24 -32.90 1.04
CA VAL A 108 5.01 -33.71 0.97
C VAL A 108 5.09 -34.83 -0.08
N SER A 109 6.29 -35.09 -0.61
CA SER A 109 6.49 -35.96 -1.77
C SER A 109 6.00 -37.41 -1.60
N GLY A 110 5.94 -37.92 -0.35
CA GLY A 110 5.40 -39.24 -0.03
C GLY A 110 3.87 -39.35 -0.12
N GLU A 111 3.17 -38.22 -0.23
CA GLU A 111 1.71 -38.12 -0.24
C GLU A 111 1.16 -37.81 -1.64
N LEU A 112 2.02 -37.46 -2.60
CA LEU A 112 1.61 -37.00 -3.94
C LEU A 112 1.47 -38.15 -4.94
N SER A 113 0.45 -38.07 -5.79
CA SER A 113 0.37 -38.84 -7.02
C SER A 113 1.51 -38.48 -7.97
N ALA A 114 1.98 -39.48 -8.73
CA ALA A 114 3.04 -39.29 -9.73
C ALA A 114 2.73 -38.16 -10.73
N ARG A 115 1.45 -37.99 -11.08
CA ARG A 115 0.98 -36.96 -12.02
C ARG A 115 1.03 -35.55 -11.43
N VAL A 116 0.81 -35.38 -10.13
CA VAL A 116 0.91 -34.05 -9.48
C VAL A 116 2.37 -33.70 -9.26
N ARG A 117 3.19 -34.69 -8.86
CA ARG A 117 4.64 -34.52 -8.75
C ARG A 117 5.28 -34.09 -10.08
N GLU A 118 5.06 -34.84 -11.16
CA GLU A 118 5.60 -34.54 -12.49
C GLU A 118 5.23 -33.12 -12.94
N ARG A 119 3.96 -32.71 -12.78
CA ARG A 119 3.53 -31.34 -13.14
C ARG A 119 4.19 -30.26 -12.28
N ALA A 120 4.47 -30.55 -11.02
CA ALA A 120 5.11 -29.60 -10.13
C ALA A 120 6.61 -29.48 -10.44
N ASP A 121 7.26 -30.60 -10.78
CA ASP A 121 8.65 -30.64 -11.27
C ASP A 121 8.78 -29.85 -12.60
N ASP A 122 7.88 -30.09 -13.57
CA ASP A 122 7.84 -29.35 -14.84
C ASP A 122 7.65 -27.84 -14.62
N ALA A 123 6.80 -27.45 -13.67
CA ALA A 123 6.57 -26.05 -13.36
C ALA A 123 7.78 -25.41 -12.68
N ALA A 124 8.50 -26.14 -11.83
CA ALA A 124 9.77 -25.69 -11.24
C ALA A 124 10.86 -25.52 -12.31
N GLU A 125 10.92 -26.39 -13.32
CA GLU A 125 11.82 -26.26 -14.47
C GLU A 125 11.44 -25.07 -15.37
N ALA A 126 10.15 -24.83 -15.59
CA ALA A 126 9.67 -23.70 -16.39
C ALA A 126 10.13 -22.35 -15.83
N LEU A 127 10.21 -22.21 -14.50
CA LEU A 127 10.74 -21.01 -13.84
C LEU A 127 12.21 -20.71 -14.22
N LEU A 128 13.01 -21.76 -14.47
CA LEU A 128 14.42 -21.63 -14.86
C LEU A 128 14.60 -21.30 -16.35
N THR A 129 13.66 -21.75 -17.17
CA THR A 129 13.83 -21.80 -18.63
C THR A 129 13.09 -20.68 -19.36
N ASP A 130 11.87 -20.32 -18.94
CA ASP A 130 11.10 -19.25 -19.58
C ASP A 130 11.26 -17.90 -18.84
N ARG A 131 12.47 -17.33 -18.92
CA ARG A 131 12.86 -16.11 -18.17
C ARG A 131 12.53 -14.78 -18.86
N SER A 132 11.93 -14.83 -20.05
CA SER A 132 11.46 -13.63 -20.76
C SER A 132 10.37 -12.90 -19.96
N GLU A 133 10.09 -11.62 -20.23
CA GLU A 133 9.08 -10.88 -19.44
C GLU A 133 7.72 -11.57 -19.39
N GLN A 134 7.21 -12.00 -20.54
CA GLN A 134 5.95 -12.74 -20.63
C GLN A 134 6.10 -14.19 -20.17
N GLY A 135 7.29 -14.74 -20.36
CA GLY A 135 7.63 -16.09 -19.96
C GLY A 135 7.60 -16.30 -18.46
N ALA A 136 8.23 -15.40 -17.73
CA ALA A 136 8.33 -15.44 -16.29
C ALA A 136 6.95 -15.33 -15.64
N VAL A 137 6.08 -14.48 -16.20
CA VAL A 137 4.67 -14.39 -15.77
C VAL A 137 3.95 -15.73 -15.96
N ARG A 138 4.06 -16.35 -17.15
CA ARG A 138 3.44 -17.65 -17.42
C ARG A 138 4.00 -18.77 -16.54
N ALA A 139 5.32 -18.80 -16.34
CA ALA A 139 6.00 -19.79 -15.51
C ALA A 139 5.57 -19.66 -14.04
N ALA A 140 5.50 -18.43 -13.50
CA ALA A 140 5.01 -18.17 -12.16
C ALA A 140 3.54 -18.58 -12.00
N GLU A 141 2.67 -18.25 -12.98
CA GLU A 141 1.27 -18.70 -12.98
C GLU A 141 1.16 -20.24 -13.00
N GLY A 142 1.96 -20.92 -13.81
CA GLY A 142 2.03 -22.38 -13.85
C GLY A 142 2.47 -22.99 -12.53
N ALA A 143 3.53 -22.45 -11.92
CA ALA A 143 4.05 -22.91 -10.62
C ALA A 143 3.05 -22.70 -9.48
N ILE A 144 2.31 -21.58 -9.48
CA ILE A 144 1.22 -21.33 -8.53
C ILE A 144 0.14 -22.40 -8.66
N VAL A 145 -0.32 -22.69 -9.88
CA VAL A 145 -1.34 -23.73 -10.11
C VAL A 145 -0.85 -25.12 -9.70
N ALA A 146 0.42 -25.43 -9.97
CA ALA A 146 1.01 -26.71 -9.58
C ALA A 146 1.10 -26.86 -8.05
N LEU A 147 1.58 -25.83 -7.34
CA LEU A 147 1.62 -25.84 -5.87
C LEU A 147 0.24 -25.85 -5.23
N GLU A 148 -0.77 -25.18 -5.82
CA GLU A 148 -2.15 -25.31 -5.35
C GLU A 148 -2.64 -26.77 -5.42
N ALA A 149 -2.26 -27.50 -6.48
CA ALA A 149 -2.61 -28.91 -6.63
C ALA A 149 -1.85 -29.81 -5.64
N VAL A 150 -0.56 -29.55 -5.41
CA VAL A 150 0.27 -30.22 -4.39
C VAL A 150 -0.38 -30.07 -3.00
N LEU A 151 -0.74 -28.83 -2.63
CA LEU A 151 -1.35 -28.54 -1.34
C LEU A 151 -2.76 -29.12 -1.18
N GLU A 152 -3.54 -29.21 -2.27
CA GLU A 152 -4.86 -29.84 -2.23
C GLU A 152 -4.77 -31.36 -2.06
N GLU A 153 -3.79 -32.00 -2.70
CA GLU A 153 -3.60 -33.46 -2.56
C GLU A 153 -3.04 -33.82 -1.18
N ALA A 154 -2.05 -33.07 -0.69
CA ALA A 154 -1.48 -33.29 0.65
C ALA A 154 -2.44 -32.93 1.79
N ARG A 155 -3.25 -31.87 1.62
CA ARG A 155 -4.19 -31.40 2.66
C ARG A 155 -5.56 -31.04 2.06
N PRO A 156 -6.38 -32.05 1.73
CA PRO A 156 -7.70 -31.83 1.11
C PRO A 156 -8.59 -30.91 1.96
N GLY A 157 -9.28 -29.98 1.31
CA GLY A 157 -10.25 -29.10 1.97
C GLY A 157 -9.67 -27.90 2.72
N SER A 158 -8.34 -27.73 2.77
CA SER A 158 -7.73 -26.54 3.40
C SER A 158 -7.60 -25.32 2.47
N ARG A 159 -8.14 -25.40 1.23
CA ARG A 159 -8.05 -24.34 0.22
C ARG A 159 -8.61 -22.99 0.65
N GLU A 160 -9.80 -22.98 1.27
CA GLU A 160 -10.46 -21.74 1.68
C GLU A 160 -9.68 -21.03 2.77
N GLU A 161 -9.19 -21.78 3.76
CA GLU A 161 -8.36 -21.27 4.85
C GLU A 161 -7.03 -20.70 4.33
N ARG A 162 -6.36 -21.41 3.41
CA ARG A 162 -5.14 -20.93 2.73
C ARG A 162 -5.40 -19.64 1.97
N ARG A 163 -6.52 -19.56 1.23
CA ARG A 163 -6.91 -18.33 0.50
C ARG A 163 -7.18 -17.16 1.42
N ALA A 164 -7.83 -17.39 2.56
CA ALA A 164 -8.06 -16.36 3.57
C ALA A 164 -6.73 -15.84 4.14
N ARG A 165 -5.79 -16.73 4.45
CA ARG A 165 -4.42 -16.36 4.87
C ARG A 165 -3.68 -15.57 3.80
N ALA A 166 -3.70 -16.02 2.55
CA ALA A 166 -3.06 -15.33 1.44
C ALA A 166 -3.64 -13.92 1.23
N ALA A 167 -4.97 -13.77 1.31
CA ALA A 167 -5.62 -12.47 1.26
C ALA A 167 -5.21 -11.57 2.43
N ALA A 168 -5.09 -12.11 3.64
CA ALA A 168 -4.60 -11.39 4.81
C ALA A 168 -3.15 -10.92 4.63
N ARG A 169 -2.25 -11.76 4.07
CA ARG A 169 -0.85 -11.40 3.75
C ARG A 169 -0.77 -10.26 2.74
N GLU A 170 -1.58 -10.36 1.69
CA GLU A 170 -1.62 -9.32 0.67
C GLU A 170 -2.11 -7.99 1.26
N LEU A 171 -3.16 -8.02 2.09
CA LEU A 171 -3.62 -6.83 2.80
C LEU A 171 -2.53 -6.28 3.74
N ALA A 172 -1.84 -7.15 4.49
CA ALA A 172 -0.76 -6.73 5.39
C ALA A 172 0.32 -5.94 4.65
N ARG A 173 0.75 -6.45 3.49
CA ARG A 173 1.78 -5.80 2.67
C ARG A 173 1.30 -4.49 2.06
N ARG A 174 0.08 -4.44 1.53
CA ARG A 174 -0.46 -3.20 0.96
C ARG A 174 -0.65 -2.13 2.03
N ALA A 175 -1.17 -2.51 3.20
CA ALA A 175 -1.32 -1.63 4.33
C ALA A 175 0.04 -1.12 4.84
N GLY A 176 1.05 -1.99 4.93
CA GLY A 176 2.42 -1.59 5.28
C GLY A 176 3.00 -0.58 4.29
N ARG A 177 2.87 -0.84 2.98
CA ARG A 177 3.29 0.12 1.93
C ARG A 177 2.54 1.46 2.03
N ALA A 178 1.27 1.44 2.41
CA ALA A 178 0.50 2.67 2.63
C ALA A 178 1.03 3.45 3.84
N ALA A 179 1.26 2.78 4.97
CA ALA A 179 1.85 3.38 6.17
C ALA A 179 3.19 4.06 5.88
N GLU A 180 4.13 3.33 5.25
CA GLU A 180 5.44 3.86 4.86
C GLU A 180 5.32 5.03 3.86
N ALA A 181 4.33 5.00 2.97
CA ALA A 181 4.11 6.07 2.01
C ALA A 181 3.57 7.34 2.67
N TYR A 182 2.69 7.22 3.67
CA TYR A 182 2.24 8.36 4.48
C TYR A 182 3.38 9.01 5.26
N GLU A 183 4.37 8.25 5.72
CA GLU A 183 5.59 8.79 6.34
C GLU A 183 6.41 9.68 5.39
N ARG A 184 6.23 9.54 4.07
CA ARG A 184 6.86 10.42 3.07
C ARG A 184 5.96 11.57 2.64
N SER A 185 4.72 11.28 2.22
CA SER A 185 3.77 12.31 1.81
C SER A 185 2.32 11.79 1.76
N VAL A 186 1.34 12.68 1.95
CA VAL A 186 -0.08 12.34 1.82
C VAL A 186 -0.44 11.82 0.41
N PRO A 187 -0.02 12.45 -0.70
CA PRO A 187 -0.37 11.95 -2.03
C PRO A 187 0.20 10.57 -2.37
N GLU A 188 1.39 10.21 -1.86
CA GLU A 188 1.92 8.85 -2.02
C GLU A 188 1.16 7.86 -1.13
N GLY A 189 0.87 8.24 0.10
CA GLY A 189 0.07 7.48 1.06
C GLY A 189 -1.31 7.14 0.50
N ASP A 190 -2.04 8.12 -0.05
CA ASP A 190 -3.36 7.92 -0.64
C ASP A 190 -3.34 6.90 -1.79
N ARG A 191 -2.40 7.05 -2.75
CA ARG A 191 -2.29 6.10 -3.87
C ARG A 191 -1.97 4.69 -3.41
N ALA A 192 -1.22 4.54 -2.32
CA ALA A 192 -0.92 3.23 -1.74
C ALA A 192 -2.10 2.67 -0.95
N ALA A 193 -2.82 3.52 -0.21
CA ALA A 193 -4.04 3.18 0.52
C ALA A 193 -5.16 2.70 -0.42
N ASP A 194 -5.37 3.36 -1.56
CA ASP A 194 -6.36 2.93 -2.58
C ASP A 194 -6.14 1.48 -3.01
N ARG A 195 -4.88 1.04 -3.14
CA ARG A 195 -4.55 -0.36 -3.46
C ARG A 195 -4.87 -1.32 -2.31
N ALA A 196 -4.71 -0.88 -1.07
CA ALA A 196 -5.07 -1.67 0.12
C ALA A 196 -6.59 -1.76 0.30
N GLU A 197 -7.34 -0.71 -0.06
CA GLU A 197 -8.81 -0.67 0.02
C GLU A 197 -9.48 -1.66 -0.95
N VAL A 198 -8.92 -1.87 -2.14
CA VAL A 198 -9.46 -2.81 -3.15
C VAL A 198 -9.08 -4.28 -2.89
N SER A 199 -8.29 -4.57 -1.85
CA SER A 199 -8.03 -5.96 -1.46
C SER A 199 -9.33 -6.63 -0.97
N PRO A 200 -9.50 -7.94 -1.20
CA PRO A 200 -10.63 -8.70 -0.67
C PRO A 200 -10.84 -8.42 0.81
N ALA A 201 -12.09 -8.28 1.25
CA ALA A 201 -12.40 -8.15 2.65
C ALA A 201 -11.93 -9.42 3.38
N VAL A 202 -11.11 -9.24 4.41
CA VAL A 202 -10.63 -10.30 5.29
C VAL A 202 -11.26 -10.02 6.63
N GLU A 203 -12.23 -10.83 7.05
CA GLU A 203 -12.75 -10.75 8.42
C GLU A 203 -11.67 -11.22 9.41
N PRO A 204 -11.48 -10.55 10.58
CA PRO A 204 -12.27 -9.45 11.15
C PRO A 204 -11.67 -8.06 10.91
N LEU A 205 -11.00 -7.81 9.78
CA LEU A 205 -10.23 -6.59 9.52
C LEU A 205 -11.07 -5.43 8.95
N GLY A 206 -12.37 -5.64 8.73
CA GLY A 206 -13.27 -4.67 8.12
C GLY A 206 -13.27 -3.33 8.86
N GLU A 207 -13.50 -3.36 10.17
CA GLU A 207 -13.56 -2.15 11.01
C GLU A 207 -12.22 -1.39 11.03
N LEU A 208 -11.10 -2.10 11.19
CA LEU A 208 -9.76 -1.47 11.19
C LEU A 208 -9.43 -0.82 9.85
N ARG A 209 -9.90 -1.42 8.74
CA ARG A 209 -9.70 -0.86 7.41
C ARG A 209 -10.55 0.39 7.20
N ASP A 210 -11.79 0.39 7.71
CA ASP A 210 -12.66 1.56 7.67
C ASP A 210 -12.07 2.72 8.51
N ASP A 211 -11.53 2.43 9.69
CA ASP A 211 -10.81 3.42 10.51
C ASP A 211 -9.59 4.00 9.77
N ALA A 212 -8.81 3.16 9.09
CA ALA A 212 -7.65 3.61 8.32
C ALA A 212 -8.06 4.47 7.12
N ARG A 213 -9.16 4.11 6.46
CA ARG A 213 -9.76 4.91 5.39
C ARG A 213 -10.24 6.28 5.88
N ASP A 214 -10.82 6.33 7.08
CA ASP A 214 -11.27 7.57 7.71
C ASP A 214 -10.11 8.47 8.08
N ALA A 215 -9.02 7.90 8.61
CA ALA A 215 -7.77 8.62 8.85
C ALA A 215 -7.17 9.18 7.56
N SER A 216 -7.15 8.40 6.47
CA SER A 216 -6.73 8.89 5.13
C SER A 216 -7.60 10.05 4.63
N ARG A 217 -8.92 9.98 4.80
CA ARG A 217 -9.84 11.09 4.47
C ARG A 217 -9.55 12.34 5.29
N ALA A 218 -9.33 12.20 6.60
CA ALA A 218 -8.97 13.32 7.47
C ALA A 218 -7.63 13.95 7.06
N GLY A 219 -6.63 13.12 6.73
CA GLY A 219 -5.32 13.56 6.21
C GLY A 219 -5.44 14.41 4.96
N ARG A 220 -6.23 13.97 3.96
CA ARG A 220 -6.47 14.75 2.73
C ARG A 220 -7.11 16.11 3.00
N ALA A 221 -8.12 16.13 3.87
CA ALA A 221 -8.83 17.35 4.23
C ALA A 221 -7.92 18.35 4.96
N ALA A 222 -7.15 17.88 5.94
CA ALA A 222 -6.22 18.69 6.73
C ALA A 222 -5.07 19.25 5.87
N CYS A 223 -4.55 18.44 4.95
CA CYS A 223 -3.46 18.85 4.05
C CYS A 223 -3.94 19.62 2.81
N GLY A 224 -5.24 19.89 2.68
CA GLY A 224 -5.80 20.65 1.56
C GLY A 224 -5.69 19.97 0.19
N VAL A 225 -5.44 18.66 0.14
CA VAL A 225 -5.30 17.89 -1.11
C VAL A 225 -6.58 17.97 -1.94
N ASP A 226 -7.75 17.92 -1.28
CA ASP A 226 -9.05 18.05 -1.94
C ASP A 226 -9.28 19.44 -2.56
N ARG A 227 -8.61 20.50 -2.06
CA ARG A 227 -8.70 21.85 -2.63
C ARG A 227 -7.85 22.02 -3.89
N VAL A 228 -6.78 21.23 -4.05
CA VAL A 228 -5.89 21.28 -5.23
C VAL A 228 -6.57 20.66 -6.47
N LEU A 229 -7.47 19.70 -6.29
CA LEU A 229 -8.21 19.08 -7.40
C LEU A 229 -9.43 19.89 -7.88
N ALA A 230 -9.88 20.88 -7.10
CA ALA A 230 -11.09 21.65 -7.37
C ALA A 230 -10.85 23.02 -8.02
N VAL A 231 -9.61 23.37 -8.38
CA VAL A 231 -9.31 24.62 -9.09
C VAL A 231 -9.70 24.47 -10.58
N PRO A 232 -10.67 25.24 -11.10
CA PRO A 232 -10.95 25.26 -12.53
C PRO A 232 -9.76 25.86 -13.28
N ARG A 233 -9.35 25.24 -14.39
CA ARG A 233 -8.39 25.83 -15.33
C ARG A 233 -8.97 27.04 -16.02
#